data_AF-A0A068ELL4-F1
#
_entry.id   AF-A0A068ELL4-F1
#
_cell.length_a   1.000
_cell.length_b   1.000
_cell.length_c   1.000
_cell.angle_alpha   90.00
_cell.angle_beta   90.00
_cell.angle_gamma   90.00
#
_symmetry.space_group_name_H-M   'P 1'
#
loop_
_entity.id
_entity.type
_entity.pdbx_description
1 polymer ?
#
loop_
_entity_poly.entity_id
_entity_poly.type
_entity_poly.pdbx_seq_one_letter_code
_entity_poly.pdbx_strand_id
1 'polypeptide(L)'
;MERGEVWSAQFDEERPVVLLQGGAGPEFPAMQIVEPVTPAQKLGFVWMSGEQAADADERRRIVEEFGPEVLIGIEVFFGAEEGLAESGVVRVVLPRVGKVFCTWRTTVGEESLTKRIGALSPAKQHELDIALALADGQWAAADTTR
;
A
#
# COMPACT_ATOMS: atom_id res chain seq x y z
N MET A 1 -11.29 14.65 -7.17
CA MET A 1 -10.02 14.14 -6.61
C MET A 1 -9.41 13.17 -7.58
N GLU A 2 -8.09 12.97 -7.52
CA GLU A 2 -7.32 12.14 -8.44
C GLU A 2 -6.72 10.91 -7.75
N ARG A 3 -6.48 9.85 -8.53
CA ARG A 3 -5.75 8.67 -8.05
C ARG A 3 -4.32 9.09 -7.68
N GLY A 4 -3.81 8.55 -6.58
CA GLY A 4 -2.46 8.84 -6.11
C GLY A 4 -2.35 10.15 -5.32
N GLU A 5 -3.43 10.91 -5.16
CA GLU A 5 -3.40 12.03 -4.22
C GLU A 5 -3.29 11.53 -2.79
N VAL A 6 -2.43 12.18 -2.01
CA VAL A 6 -2.28 11.94 -0.58
C VAL A 6 -3.04 13.04 0.16
N TRP A 7 -3.89 12.62 1.09
CA TRP A 7 -4.81 13.48 1.82
C TRP A 7 -4.73 13.22 3.32
N SER A 8 -4.91 14.28 4.09
CA SER A 8 -5.27 14.18 5.50
C SER A 8 -6.75 13.87 5.58
N ALA A 9 -7.12 12.82 6.31
CA ALA A 9 -8.50 12.38 6.45
C ALA A 9 -8.89 12.28 7.93
N GLN A 10 -10.08 12.79 8.26
CA GLN A 10 -10.65 12.69 9.60
C GLN A 10 -11.39 11.34 9.76
N PHE A 11 -10.84 10.48 10.61
CA PHE A 11 -11.52 9.29 11.15
C PHE A 11 -11.85 9.53 12.62
N ASP A 12 -11.57 8.56 13.49
CA ASP A 12 -11.47 8.73 14.94
C ASP A 12 -10.36 9.74 15.30
N GLU A 13 -9.24 9.65 14.60
CA GLU A 13 -8.17 10.65 14.56
C GLU A 13 -7.82 11.04 13.12
N GLU A 14 -7.07 12.14 12.98
CA GLU A 14 -6.59 12.56 11.67
C GLU A 14 -5.49 11.60 11.19
N ARG A 15 -5.69 10.99 10.02
CA ARG A 15 -4.74 10.04 9.44
C ARG A 15 -4.47 10.37 7.96
N PRO A 16 -3.22 10.22 7.51
CA PRO A 16 -2.91 10.31 6.09
C PRO A 16 -3.46 9.11 5.33
N VAL A 17 -4.02 9.37 4.15
CA VAL A 17 -4.51 8.35 3.21
C VAL A 17 -4.02 8.64 1.81
N VAL A 18 -3.86 7.60 1.00
CA VAL A 18 -3.67 7.72 -0.45
C VAL A 18 -4.93 7.26 -1.17
N LEU A 19 -5.42 8.07 -2.10
CA LEU A 19 -6.59 7.72 -2.90
C LEU A 19 -6.21 6.69 -3.96
N LEU A 20 -6.90 5.55 -3.96
CA LEU A 20 -6.70 4.47 -4.93
C LEU A 20 -7.43 4.75 -6.24
N GLN A 21 -8.44 5.59 -6.22
CA GLN A 21 -9.21 5.93 -7.41
C GLN A 21 -9.62 7.41 -7.37
N GLY A 22 -9.53 8.06 -8.54
CA GLY A 22 -10.05 9.42 -8.72
C GLY A 22 -11.53 9.42 -9.15
N GLY A 23 -12.09 10.62 -9.26
CA GLY A 23 -13.46 10.82 -9.72
C GLY A 23 -14.11 12.08 -9.12
N ALA A 24 -15.40 12.23 -9.42
CA ALA A 24 -16.28 13.30 -8.93
C ALA A 24 -17.42 12.73 -8.04
N GLY A 25 -17.17 11.60 -7.38
CA GLY A 25 -18.13 10.96 -6.47
C GLY A 25 -17.99 11.46 -5.03
N PRO A 26 -18.97 11.17 -4.16
CA PRO A 26 -18.93 11.57 -2.75
C PRO A 26 -17.97 10.72 -1.90
N GLU A 27 -17.51 9.58 -2.44
CA GLU A 27 -16.69 8.60 -1.73
C GLU A 27 -15.54 8.11 -2.61
N PHE A 28 -14.39 7.87 -1.97
CA PHE A 28 -13.17 7.48 -2.64
C PHE A 28 -12.54 6.26 -1.97
N PRO A 29 -12.23 5.18 -2.71
CA PRO A 29 -11.39 4.11 -2.21
C PRO A 29 -9.99 4.64 -1.86
N ALA A 30 -9.49 4.28 -0.68
CA ALA A 30 -8.21 4.76 -0.16
C ALA A 30 -7.47 3.68 0.62
N MET A 31 -6.16 3.87 0.80
CA MET A 31 -5.37 3.15 1.81
C MET A 31 -4.93 4.14 2.87
N GLN A 32 -5.05 3.77 4.15
CA GLN A 32 -4.41 4.53 5.22
C GLN A 32 -2.90 4.31 5.17
N ILE A 33 -2.16 5.39 5.39
CA ILE A 33 -0.71 5.38 5.56
C ILE A 33 -0.46 5.27 7.07
N VAL A 34 0.21 4.19 7.47
CA VAL A 34 0.40 3.80 8.88
C VAL A 34 1.88 3.76 9.24
N GLU A 35 2.20 3.64 10.53
CA GLU A 35 3.58 3.42 10.96
C GLU A 35 4.14 2.10 10.41
N PRO A 36 5.44 2.03 10.03
CA PRO A 36 6.09 0.79 9.59
C PRO A 36 6.07 -0.33 10.64
N VAL A 37 6.19 -1.58 10.22
CA VAL A 37 6.19 -2.70 11.16
C VAL A 37 7.43 -2.64 12.04
N THR A 38 7.21 -2.69 13.35
CA THR A 38 8.29 -2.82 14.32
C THR A 38 8.98 -4.18 14.18
N PRO A 39 10.25 -4.33 14.59
CA PRO A 39 10.95 -5.62 14.54
C PRO A 39 10.20 -6.78 15.22
N ALA A 40 9.49 -6.50 16.33
CA ALA A 40 8.69 -7.50 17.03
C ALA A 40 7.46 -7.95 16.21
N GLN A 41 6.86 -7.04 15.43
CA GLN A 41 5.73 -7.35 14.54
C GLN A 41 6.16 -8.08 13.26
N LYS A 42 7.46 -8.08 12.92
CA LYS A 42 7.99 -8.81 11.76
C LYS A 42 8.06 -10.32 11.97
N LEU A 43 7.92 -10.82 13.19
CA LEU A 43 8.00 -12.25 13.47
C LEU A 43 6.95 -13.04 12.69
N GLY A 44 7.41 -14.03 11.92
CA GLY A 44 6.56 -14.87 11.06
C GLY A 44 6.27 -14.29 9.68
N PHE A 45 6.84 -13.13 9.35
CA PHE A 45 6.72 -12.48 8.05
C PHE A 45 8.09 -12.24 7.41
N VAL A 46 8.10 -12.32 6.09
CA VAL A 46 9.11 -11.70 5.24
C VAL A 46 8.50 -10.42 4.69
N TRP A 47 9.24 -9.32 4.76
CA TRP A 47 8.79 -8.02 4.30
C TRP A 47 9.60 -7.58 3.09
N MET A 48 8.91 -7.30 1.99
CA MET A 48 9.46 -6.62 0.81
C MET A 48 9.14 -5.13 0.89
N SER A 49 10.04 -4.29 0.39
CA SER A 49 9.66 -2.91 0.09
C SER A 49 8.76 -2.86 -1.16
N GLY A 50 8.10 -1.72 -1.38
CA GLY A 50 7.37 -1.46 -2.64
C GLY A 50 8.26 -1.60 -3.88
N GLU A 51 9.51 -1.14 -3.82
CA GLU A 51 10.49 -1.25 -4.90
C GLU A 51 10.86 -2.71 -5.19
N GLN A 52 11.17 -3.50 -4.16
CA GLN A 52 11.44 -4.93 -4.31
C GLN A 52 10.23 -5.70 -4.82
N ALA A 53 9.03 -5.28 -4.41
CA ALA A 53 7.80 -5.84 -4.91
C ALA A 53 7.56 -5.46 -6.38
N ALA A 54 7.97 -4.27 -6.84
CA ALA A 54 7.83 -3.82 -8.22
C ALA A 54 8.82 -4.52 -9.17
N ASP A 55 10.06 -4.74 -8.74
CA ASP A 55 11.05 -5.52 -9.50
C ASP A 55 10.61 -6.99 -9.57
N ALA A 56 10.27 -7.46 -10.77
CA ALA A 56 9.75 -8.81 -10.98
C ALA A 56 10.76 -9.92 -10.67
N ASP A 57 12.04 -9.69 -10.91
CA ASP A 57 13.08 -10.70 -10.67
C ASP A 57 13.50 -10.71 -9.19
N GLU A 58 13.53 -9.56 -8.52
CA GLU A 58 13.70 -9.50 -7.06
C GLU A 58 12.52 -10.11 -6.32
N ARG A 59 11.28 -9.71 -6.66
CA ARG A 59 10.06 -10.32 -6.12
C ARG A 59 10.07 -11.83 -6.26
N ARG A 60 10.41 -12.35 -7.44
CA ARG A 60 10.48 -13.81 -7.68
C ARG A 60 11.50 -14.47 -6.77
N ARG A 61 12.71 -13.92 -6.67
CA ARG A 61 13.77 -14.44 -5.80
C ARG A 61 13.34 -14.52 -4.34
N ILE A 62 12.71 -13.46 -3.81
CA ILE A 62 12.23 -13.43 -2.42
C ILE A 62 11.15 -14.50 -2.21
N VAL A 63 10.16 -14.61 -3.11
CA VAL A 63 9.09 -15.61 -2.98
C VAL A 63 9.64 -17.04 -3.03
N GLU A 64 10.62 -17.31 -3.91
CA GLU A 64 11.26 -18.62 -4.04
C GLU A 64 12.12 -18.98 -2.81
N GLU A 65 12.85 -18.02 -2.25
CA GLU A 65 13.73 -18.23 -1.10
C GLU A 65 12.95 -18.67 0.15
N PHE A 66 11.83 -18.01 0.45
CA PHE A 66 11.08 -18.25 1.68
C PHE A 66 9.96 -19.29 1.55
N GLY A 67 9.63 -19.69 0.32
CA GLY A 67 8.71 -20.79 0.05
C GLY A 67 7.24 -20.51 0.42
N PRO A 68 6.37 -21.53 0.29
CA PRO A 68 4.92 -21.35 0.42
C PRO A 68 4.42 -21.23 1.87
N GLU A 69 5.24 -21.54 2.87
CA GLU A 69 4.81 -21.57 4.27
C GLU A 69 4.98 -20.21 4.98
N VAL A 70 5.84 -19.34 4.45
CA VAL A 70 6.15 -18.04 5.07
C VAL A 70 5.16 -16.97 4.61
N LEU A 71 4.67 -16.14 5.52
CA LEU A 71 3.83 -15.01 5.15
C LEU A 71 4.71 -13.91 4.53
N ILE A 72 4.29 -13.37 3.39
CA ILE A 72 5.01 -12.29 2.71
C ILE A 72 4.15 -11.04 2.78
N GLY A 73 4.70 -9.99 3.37
CA GLY A 73 4.13 -8.65 3.42
C GLY A 73 4.90 -7.68 2.54
N ILE A 74 4.23 -6.61 2.12
CA ILE A 74 4.82 -5.51 1.37
C ILE A 74 4.57 -4.22 2.14
N GLU A 75 5.62 -3.43 2.34
CA GLU A 75 5.55 -2.05 2.81
C GLU A 75 5.99 -1.10 1.71
N VAL A 76 5.03 -0.36 1.15
CA VAL A 76 5.31 0.75 0.24
C VAL A 76 5.54 1.97 1.12
N PHE A 77 6.75 2.52 1.11
CA PHE A 77 7.13 3.65 1.97
C PHE A 77 6.74 4.98 1.34
N PHE A 78 6.20 5.87 2.18
CA PHE A 78 5.79 7.24 1.87
C PHE A 78 6.48 8.18 2.84
N GLY A 79 6.96 9.32 2.35
CA GLY A 79 7.66 10.30 3.19
C GLY A 79 7.48 11.72 2.70
N ALA A 80 8.51 12.54 2.91
CA ALA A 80 8.51 13.95 2.54
C ALA A 80 8.29 14.17 1.03
N GLU A 81 8.72 13.24 0.17
CA GLU A 81 8.50 13.30 -1.28
C GLU A 81 7.02 13.21 -1.65
N GLU A 82 6.23 12.46 -0.89
CA GLU A 82 4.77 12.36 -1.02
C GLU A 82 4.01 13.42 -0.20
N GLY A 83 4.72 14.36 0.44
CA GLY A 83 4.15 15.47 1.20
C GLY A 83 3.84 15.16 2.66
N LEU A 84 4.26 14.01 3.19
CA LEU A 84 4.04 13.67 4.60
C LEU A 84 5.04 14.39 5.52
N ALA A 85 4.55 14.84 6.68
CA ALA A 85 5.39 15.36 7.74
C ALA A 85 6.18 14.25 8.44
N GLU A 86 5.52 13.13 8.72
CA GLU A 86 6.10 11.93 9.30
C GLU A 86 6.03 10.77 8.30
N SER A 87 7.10 10.00 8.18
CA SER A 87 7.15 8.88 7.24
C SER A 87 6.22 7.74 7.67
N GLY A 88 5.62 7.06 6.70
CA GLY A 88 4.74 5.94 6.93
C GLY A 88 4.74 4.96 5.76
N VAL A 89 3.85 3.97 5.84
CA VAL A 89 3.73 2.92 4.83
C VAL A 89 2.29 2.66 4.46
N VAL A 90 2.06 2.29 3.20
CA VAL A 90 0.94 1.43 2.86
C VAL A 90 1.39 -0.02 3.01
N ARG A 91 0.66 -0.78 3.82
CA ARG A 91 0.98 -2.17 4.14
C ARG A 91 -0.06 -3.12 3.57
N VAL A 92 0.42 -4.14 2.88
CA VAL A 92 -0.39 -5.27 2.42
C VAL A 92 0.29 -6.60 2.72
N VAL A 93 -0.48 -7.68 2.74
CA VAL A 93 0.02 -9.04 2.90
C VAL A 93 -0.50 -9.87 1.75
N LEU A 94 0.37 -10.70 1.18
CA LEU A 94 -0.01 -11.57 0.08
C LEU A 94 -1.02 -12.63 0.55
N PRO A 95 -2.03 -12.95 -0.28
CA PRO A 95 -3.11 -13.85 0.12
C PRO A 95 -2.57 -15.24 0.42
N ARG A 96 -3.10 -15.87 1.46
CA ARG A 96 -2.78 -17.24 1.86
C ARG A 96 -4.07 -18.00 2.18
N VAL A 97 -4.14 -19.26 1.73
CA VAL A 97 -5.31 -20.11 1.95
C VAL A 97 -5.60 -20.23 3.45
N GLY A 98 -6.85 -20.02 3.84
CA GLY A 98 -7.28 -20.11 5.24
C GLY A 98 -6.84 -18.95 6.14
N LYS A 99 -6.26 -17.88 5.57
CA LYS A 99 -5.90 -16.65 6.30
C LYS A 99 -6.65 -15.46 5.73
N VAL A 100 -7.14 -14.60 6.62
CA VAL A 100 -7.67 -13.27 6.28
C VAL A 100 -6.76 -12.26 6.96
N PHE A 101 -6.27 -11.30 6.18
CA PHE A 101 -5.42 -10.22 6.69
C PHE A 101 -6.22 -8.93 6.72
N CYS A 102 -6.13 -8.20 7.83
CA CYS A 102 -6.62 -6.83 7.87
C CYS A 102 -5.77 -6.00 6.92
N THR A 103 -6.39 -5.45 5.88
CA THR A 103 -5.80 -4.42 5.04
C THR A 103 -6.32 -3.08 5.53
N TRP A 104 -5.48 -2.06 5.52
CA TRP A 104 -5.91 -0.68 5.84
C TRP A 104 -6.64 -0.03 4.66
N ARG A 105 -7.31 -0.84 3.83
CA ARG A 105 -8.13 -0.41 2.70
C ARG A 105 -9.46 0.09 3.26
N THR A 106 -9.87 1.27 2.84
CA THR A 106 -11.08 1.93 3.33
C THR A 106 -11.75 2.71 2.21
N THR A 107 -12.96 3.18 2.48
CA THR A 107 -13.63 4.21 1.69
C THR A 107 -13.68 5.47 2.54
N VAL A 108 -13.34 6.62 1.95
CA VAL A 108 -13.39 7.93 2.62
C VAL A 108 -14.38 8.83 1.89
N GLY A 109 -15.24 9.50 2.66
CA GLY A 109 -16.12 10.54 2.14
C GLY A 109 -15.34 11.81 1.80
N GLU A 110 -15.84 12.59 0.85
CA GLU A 110 -15.27 13.90 0.49
C GLU A 110 -15.16 14.82 1.71
N GLU A 111 -16.18 14.80 2.57
CA GLU A 111 -16.25 15.61 3.79
C GLU A 111 -15.21 15.23 4.85
N SER A 112 -14.71 13.99 4.81
CA SER A 112 -13.65 13.52 5.70
C SER A 112 -12.27 13.94 5.21
N LEU A 113 -12.11 14.32 3.94
CA LEU A 113 -10.82 14.69 3.35
C LEU A 113 -10.53 16.18 3.60
N THR A 114 -9.78 16.46 4.67
CA THR A 114 -9.61 17.81 5.20
C THR A 114 -8.58 18.64 4.43
N LYS A 115 -7.49 18.01 4.00
CA LYS A 115 -6.37 18.69 3.32
C LYS A 115 -5.61 17.76 2.38
N ARG A 116 -5.41 18.17 1.13
CA ARG A 116 -4.46 17.52 0.22
C ARG A 116 -3.03 17.80 0.69
N ILE A 117 -2.27 16.75 0.98
CA ILE A 117 -0.90 16.83 1.48
C ILE A 117 0.13 16.65 0.36
N GLY A 118 -0.18 15.83 -0.65
CA GLY A 118 0.71 15.58 -1.77
C GLY A 118 0.10 14.71 -2.85
N ALA A 119 0.94 14.15 -3.70
CA ALA A 119 0.56 13.17 -4.72
C ALA A 119 1.74 12.26 -5.07
N LEU A 120 1.46 11.04 -5.48
CA LEU A 120 2.48 10.07 -5.85
C LEU A 120 3.18 10.44 -7.15
N SER A 121 4.49 10.21 -7.18
CA SER A 121 5.22 10.13 -8.44
C SER A 121 4.75 8.90 -9.24
N PRO A 122 4.98 8.85 -10.57
CA PRO A 122 4.64 7.67 -11.36
C PRO A 122 5.31 6.38 -10.85
N ALA A 123 6.56 6.46 -10.38
CA ALA A 123 7.27 5.32 -9.81
C ALA A 123 6.61 4.85 -8.51
N LYS A 124 6.26 5.78 -7.60
CA LYS A 124 5.59 5.44 -6.35
C LYS A 124 4.18 4.88 -6.57
N GLN A 125 3.45 5.43 -7.55
CA GLN A 125 2.16 4.89 -7.96
C GLN A 125 2.31 3.46 -8.48
N HIS A 126 3.36 3.18 -9.27
CA HIS A 126 3.64 1.84 -9.75
C HIS A 126 3.93 0.84 -8.62
N GLU A 127 4.76 1.20 -7.63
CA GLU A 127 5.00 0.37 -6.43
C GLU A 127 3.68 0.01 -5.71
N LEU A 128 2.83 1.02 -5.49
CA LEU A 128 1.54 0.83 -4.83
C LEU A 128 0.60 -0.08 -5.63
N ASP A 129 0.55 0.11 -6.96
CA ASP A 129 -0.31 -0.66 -7.85
C ASP A 129 0.09 -2.14 -7.87
N ILE A 130 1.39 -2.42 -7.94
CA ILE A 130 1.92 -3.78 -7.84
C ILE A 130 1.58 -4.40 -6.49
N ALA A 131 1.82 -3.69 -5.38
CA ALA A 131 1.53 -4.20 -4.05
C ALA A 131 0.05 -4.58 -3.89
N LEU A 132 -0.87 -3.73 -4.36
CA LEU A 132 -2.31 -3.98 -4.31
C LEU A 132 -2.71 -5.15 -5.22
N ALA A 133 -2.20 -5.22 -6.44
CA ALA A 133 -2.49 -6.32 -7.36
C ALA A 133 -2.04 -7.67 -6.77
N LEU A 134 -0.84 -7.73 -6.19
CA LEU A 134 -0.33 -8.94 -5.54
C LEU A 134 -1.18 -9.34 -4.32
N ALA A 135 -1.60 -8.36 -3.51
CA ALA A 135 -2.46 -8.59 -2.35
C ALA A 135 -3.87 -9.10 -2.74
N ASP A 136 -4.37 -8.66 -3.90
CA ASP A 136 -5.63 -9.15 -4.49
C ASP A 136 -5.45 -10.48 -5.27
N GLY A 137 -4.24 -11.06 -5.26
CA GLY A 137 -3.93 -12.34 -5.93
C GLY A 137 -3.76 -12.23 -7.45
N GLN A 138 -3.64 -11.02 -7.99
CA GLN A 138 -3.54 -10.73 -9.41
C GLN A 138 -2.09 -10.72 -9.90
N TRP A 139 -1.38 -11.84 -9.72
CA TRP A 139 0.04 -11.98 -10.05
C TRP A 139 0.38 -11.69 -11.52
N ALA A 140 -0.46 -12.16 -12.45
CA ALA A 140 -0.26 -11.92 -13.87
C ALA A 140 -0.39 -10.43 -14.26
N ALA A 141 -1.28 -9.68 -13.58
CA ALA A 141 -1.42 -8.25 -13.81
C ALA A 141 -0.20 -7.48 -13.26
N ALA A 142 0.34 -7.91 -12.12
CA ALA A 142 1.56 -7.35 -11.54
C ALA A 142 2.78 -7.52 -12.46
N ASP A 143 2.91 -8.64 -13.17
CA ASP A 143 4.02 -8.87 -14.11
C ASP A 143 3.94 -8.00 -15.38
N THR A 144 2.74 -7.49 -15.73
CA THR A 144 2.50 -6.71 -16.96
C THR A 144 2.52 -5.19 -16.76
N THR A 145 2.45 -4.74 -15.51
CA THR A 145 2.53 -3.30 -15.19
C THR A 145 4.01 -2.92 -15.27
N ARG A 146 4.38 -2.01 -16.16
CA ARG A 146 5.78 -1.62 -16.44
C ARG A 146 5.94 -0.12 -16.39
#